data_AF-A0ABD5YCZ7-F1
#
_entry.id   AF-A0ABD5YCZ7-F1
#
_cell.length_a   1.000
_cell.length_b   1.000
_cell.length_c   1.000
_cell.angle_alpha   90.00
_cell.angle_beta   90.00
_cell.angle_gamma   90.00
#
_symmetry.space_group_name_H-M   'P 1'
#
loop_
_entity.id
_entity.type
_entity.pdbx_description
1 polymer ?
#
loop_
_entity_poly.entity_id
_entity_poly.type
_entity_poly.pdbx_seq_one_letter_code
_entity_poly.pdbx_strand_id
1 'polypeptide(L)'
;MYEQTFGTEWDELTREEAVRRAFALGVAEGVGNRRPAELERVMEAFPSAYDRSLVELAYDEGRTKALAAADETDDPREVWTELVDGDGAPREPPVRAALPGAITDLTLTRPPREGPPSSLDLPSMLRK
;
A
#
# COMPACT_ATOMS: atom_id res chain seq x y z
N MET A 1 -3.64 -0.10 -18.93
CA MET A 1 -3.63 0.66 -17.67
C MET A 1 -2.43 0.21 -16.85
N TYR A 2 -2.51 -0.86 -16.07
CA TYR A 2 -1.38 -1.37 -15.28
C TYR A 2 -0.04 -1.49 -16.04
N GLU A 3 0.01 -2.25 -17.14
CA GLU A 3 1.24 -2.42 -17.94
C GLU A 3 1.79 -1.11 -18.49
N GLN A 4 0.92 -0.17 -18.82
CA GLN A 4 1.34 1.12 -19.35
C GLN A 4 1.92 2.02 -18.25
N THR A 5 1.45 1.87 -17.01
CA THR A 5 1.92 2.65 -15.85
C THR A 5 3.18 2.07 -15.23
N PHE A 6 3.26 0.75 -15.05
CA PHE A 6 4.33 0.11 -14.28
C PHE A 6 5.30 -0.72 -15.13
N GLY A 7 4.88 -1.15 -16.33
CA GLY A 7 5.48 -2.30 -16.98
C GLY A 7 5.38 -3.57 -16.11
N THR A 8 6.00 -4.65 -16.59
CA THR A 8 6.13 -5.91 -15.83
C THR A 8 7.58 -6.41 -15.78
N GLU A 9 8.50 -5.71 -16.45
CA GLU A 9 9.92 -6.04 -16.52
C GLU A 9 10.66 -5.35 -15.36
N TRP A 10 10.64 -6.00 -14.20
CA TRP A 10 11.31 -5.52 -13.00
C TRP A 10 11.99 -6.70 -12.31
N ASP A 11 13.18 -6.45 -11.77
CA ASP A 11 14.00 -7.45 -11.09
C ASP A 11 13.83 -7.38 -9.56
N GLU A 12 13.78 -6.16 -9.01
CA GLU A 12 13.63 -5.89 -7.58
C GLU A 12 12.61 -4.78 -7.36
N LEU A 13 11.97 -4.79 -6.19
CA LEU A 13 11.02 -3.75 -5.77
C LEU A 13 11.38 -3.19 -4.41
N THR A 14 11.18 -1.89 -4.26
CA THR A 14 11.11 -1.29 -2.93
C THR A 14 9.76 -1.62 -2.31
N ARG A 15 9.68 -1.57 -0.97
CA ARG A 15 8.41 -1.76 -0.24
C ARG A 15 7.32 -0.82 -0.75
N GLU A 16 7.67 0.43 -0.97
CA GLU A 16 6.73 1.46 -1.45
C GLU A 16 6.22 1.14 -2.85
N GLU A 17 7.12 0.74 -3.77
CA GLU A 17 6.76 0.32 -5.12
C GLU A 17 5.81 -0.89 -5.09
N ALA A 18 6.09 -1.88 -4.25
CA ALA A 18 5.25 -3.06 -4.10
C ALA A 18 3.85 -2.73 -3.61
N VAL A 19 3.73 -1.83 -2.64
CA VAL A 19 2.44 -1.33 -2.14
C VAL A 19 1.68 -0.59 -3.24
N ARG A 20 2.33 0.32 -3.99
CA ARG A 20 1.70 1.03 -5.11
C ARG A 20 1.20 0.08 -6.20
N ARG A 21 2.03 -0.90 -6.56
CA ARG A 21 1.68 -1.93 -7.54
C ARG A 21 0.54 -2.81 -7.08
N ALA A 22 0.55 -3.25 -5.83
CA ALA A 22 -0.51 -4.07 -5.26
C ALA A 22 -1.85 -3.33 -5.28
N PHE A 23 -1.87 -2.07 -4.85
CA PHE A 23 -3.05 -1.20 -4.96
C PHE A 23 -3.55 -1.13 -6.40
N ALA A 24 -2.67 -0.83 -7.36
CA ALA A 24 -3.04 -0.73 -8.76
C ALA A 24 -3.53 -2.07 -9.36
N LEU A 25 -2.98 -3.21 -8.92
CA LEU A 25 -3.47 -4.54 -9.29
C LEU A 25 -4.87 -4.79 -8.73
N GLY A 26 -5.13 -4.34 -7.51
CA GLY A 26 -6.46 -4.36 -6.90
C GLY A 26 -7.46 -3.55 -7.71
N VAL A 27 -7.10 -2.33 -8.10
CA VAL A 27 -7.93 -1.47 -8.97
C VAL A 27 -8.22 -2.17 -10.30
N ALA A 28 -7.18 -2.73 -10.93
CA ALA A 28 -7.33 -3.48 -12.17
C ALA A 28 -8.29 -4.67 -12.01
N GLU A 29 -8.22 -5.42 -10.91
CA GLU A 29 -9.17 -6.49 -10.62
C GLU A 29 -10.61 -5.97 -10.45
N GLY A 30 -10.80 -4.89 -9.70
CA GLY A 30 -12.12 -4.30 -9.45
C GLY A 30 -12.86 -3.94 -10.74
N VAL A 31 -12.11 -3.54 -11.77
CA VAL A 31 -12.63 -3.25 -13.12
C VAL A 31 -12.49 -4.42 -14.11
N GLY A 32 -12.37 -5.65 -13.62
CA GLY A 32 -12.39 -6.87 -14.43
C GLY A 32 -11.10 -7.22 -15.19
N ASN A 33 -9.99 -6.55 -14.89
CA ASN A 33 -8.68 -6.74 -15.53
C ASN A 33 -7.67 -7.42 -14.58
N ARG A 34 -8.05 -8.56 -14.00
CA ARG A 34 -7.23 -9.33 -13.05
C ARG A 34 -5.88 -9.76 -13.65
N ARG A 35 -4.82 -9.67 -12.85
CA ARG A 35 -3.43 -10.07 -13.20
C ARG A 35 -2.79 -10.90 -12.08
N PRO A 36 -3.12 -12.20 -11.97
CA PRO A 36 -2.74 -12.99 -10.81
C PRO A 36 -1.23 -13.27 -10.77
N ALA A 37 -0.60 -13.51 -11.93
CA ALA A 37 0.85 -13.76 -12.02
C ALA A 37 1.69 -12.54 -11.60
N GLU A 38 1.20 -11.32 -11.87
CA GLU A 38 1.87 -10.10 -11.43
C GLU A 38 1.79 -9.96 -9.91
N LEU A 39 0.59 -10.16 -9.35
CA LEU A 39 0.37 -10.10 -7.92
C LEU A 39 1.23 -11.14 -7.18
N GLU A 40 1.30 -12.37 -7.70
CA GLU A 40 2.13 -13.44 -7.15
C GLU A 40 3.60 -13.03 -7.11
N ARG A 41 4.16 -12.53 -8.22
CA ARG A 41 5.53 -12.00 -8.23
C ARG A 41 5.75 -10.88 -7.22
N VAL A 42 4.84 -9.91 -7.15
CA VAL A 42 4.94 -8.80 -6.18
C VAL A 42 4.93 -9.34 -4.75
N MET A 43 4.12 -10.36 -4.43
CA MET A 43 4.11 -11.00 -3.11
C MET A 43 5.40 -11.79 -2.84
N GLU A 44 5.92 -12.51 -3.84
CA GLU A 44 7.15 -13.31 -3.71
C GLU A 44 8.40 -12.46 -3.46
N ALA A 45 8.44 -11.23 -3.99
CA ALA A 45 9.53 -10.29 -3.73
C ALA A 45 9.65 -9.87 -2.24
N PHE A 46 8.60 -10.10 -1.43
CA PHE A 46 8.55 -9.72 -0.02
C PHE A 46 8.22 -10.92 0.88
N PRO A 47 9.20 -11.78 1.20
CA PRO A 47 8.96 -13.04 1.91
C PRO A 47 8.59 -12.87 3.38
N SER A 48 8.76 -11.68 3.96
CA SER A 48 8.41 -11.45 5.37
C SER A 48 6.89 -11.37 5.54
N ALA A 49 6.36 -11.98 6.61
CA ALA A 49 4.93 -12.01 6.87
C ALA A 49 4.32 -10.61 6.98
N TYR A 50 5.05 -9.66 7.58
CA TYR A 50 4.60 -8.27 7.70
C TYR A 50 4.51 -7.57 6.35
N ASP A 51 5.53 -7.73 5.50
CA ASP A 51 5.56 -7.08 4.19
C ASP A 51 4.52 -7.67 3.25
N ARG A 52 4.31 -8.99 3.35
CA ARG A 52 3.23 -9.66 2.64
C ARG A 52 1.85 -9.15 3.05
N SER A 53 1.58 -8.99 4.35
CA SER A 53 0.32 -8.42 4.81
C SER A 53 0.12 -6.98 4.33
N LEU A 54 1.18 -6.17 4.24
CA LEU A 54 1.11 -4.82 3.67
C LEU A 54 0.70 -4.83 2.19
N VAL A 55 1.29 -5.73 1.40
CA VAL A 55 1.00 -5.89 -0.04
C VAL A 55 -0.42 -6.40 -0.25
N GLU A 56 -0.83 -7.46 0.45
CA GLU A 56 -2.18 -8.03 0.39
C GLU A 56 -3.25 -6.98 0.71
N LEU A 57 -2.99 -6.18 1.74
CA LEU A 57 -3.93 -5.15 2.16
C LEU A 57 -4.06 -4.00 1.18
N ALA A 58 -2.95 -3.54 0.62
CA ALA A 58 -2.98 -2.51 -0.42
C ALA A 58 -3.77 -2.98 -1.65
N TYR A 59 -3.61 -4.25 -2.02
CA TYR A 59 -4.39 -4.89 -3.07
C TYR A 59 -5.89 -4.92 -2.77
N ASP A 60 -6.29 -5.37 -1.58
CA ASP A 60 -7.69 -5.42 -1.17
C ASP A 60 -8.32 -4.02 -1.14
N GLU A 61 -7.55 -3.01 -0.71
CA GLU A 61 -7.99 -1.62 -0.71
C GLU A 61 -8.24 -1.12 -2.14
N GLY A 62 -7.28 -1.30 -3.05
CA GLY A 62 -7.43 -0.89 -4.45
C GLY A 62 -8.64 -1.55 -5.11
N ARG A 63 -8.85 -2.84 -4.84
CA ARG A 63 -10.03 -3.57 -5.34
C ARG A 63 -11.33 -3.02 -4.77
N THR A 64 -11.38 -2.75 -3.47
CA THR A 64 -12.57 -2.21 -2.80
C THR A 64 -12.92 -0.83 -3.35
N LYS A 65 -11.94 0.06 -3.51
CA LYS A 65 -12.17 1.39 -4.09
C LYS A 65 -12.63 1.33 -5.54
N ALA A 66 -12.05 0.44 -6.35
CA ALA A 66 -12.48 0.28 -7.73
C ALA A 66 -13.92 -0.25 -7.85
N LEU A 67 -14.34 -1.16 -6.96
CA LEU A 67 -15.73 -1.62 -6.92
C LEU A 67 -16.68 -0.48 -6.53
N ALA A 68 -16.30 0.37 -5.57
CA ALA A 68 -17.10 1.53 -5.19
C ALA A 68 -17.20 2.58 -6.31
N ALA A 69 -16.09 2.88 -6.99
CA ALA A 69 -16.09 3.82 -8.13
C ALA A 69 -16.86 3.27 -9.34
N ALA A 70 -16.88 1.94 -9.51
CA ALA A 70 -17.65 1.29 -10.57
C ALA A 70 -19.18 1.44 -10.39
N ASP A 71 -19.66 1.81 -9.20
CA ASP A 71 -21.08 2.16 -9.00
C ASP A 71 -21.42 3.53 -9.62
N GLU A 72 -20.42 4.39 -9.86
CA GLU A 72 -20.58 5.73 -10.43
C GLU A 72 -20.32 5.78 -11.95
N THR A 73 -19.43 4.93 -12.46
CA THR A 73 -19.09 4.85 -13.89
C THR A 73 -18.76 3.43 -14.34
N ASP A 74 -19.25 3.06 -15.53
CA ASP A 74 -18.95 1.78 -16.18
C ASP A 74 -17.65 1.81 -17.00
N ASP A 75 -16.94 2.94 -17.14
CA ASP A 75 -15.65 3.00 -17.88
C ASP A 75 -14.46 2.61 -16.98
N PRO A 76 -13.80 1.45 -17.23
CA PRO A 76 -12.65 1.02 -16.45
C PRO A 76 -11.48 2.02 -16.44
N ARG A 77 -11.34 2.82 -17.51
CA ARG A 77 -10.26 3.81 -17.62
C ARG A 77 -10.54 5.05 -16.76
N GLU A 78 -11.80 5.40 -16.59
CA GLU A 78 -12.20 6.50 -15.72
C GLU A 78 -11.94 6.12 -14.26
N VAL A 79 -12.44 4.95 -13.82
CA VAL A 79 -12.16 4.39 -12.48
C VAL A 79 -10.66 4.33 -12.20
N TRP A 80 -9.86 3.85 -13.16
CA TRP A 80 -8.41 3.81 -13.00
C TRP A 80 -7.82 5.20 -12.81
N THR A 81 -8.21 6.17 -13.66
CA THR A 81 -7.64 7.52 -13.64
C THR A 81 -8.03 8.29 -12.39
N GLU A 82 -9.19 7.98 -11.81
CA GLU A 82 -9.65 8.52 -10.53
C GLU A 82 -8.83 7.98 -9.35
N LEU A 83 -8.47 6.69 -9.36
CA LEU A 83 -7.83 6.04 -8.23
C LEU A 83 -6.30 6.02 -8.31
N VAL A 84 -5.74 6.00 -9.51
CA VAL A 84 -4.29 5.88 -9.78
C VAL A 84 -3.83 7.07 -10.62
N ASP A 85 -2.78 7.75 -10.17
CA ASP A 85 -2.18 8.85 -10.91
C ASP A 85 -1.25 8.38 -12.05
N GLY A 86 -0.65 9.35 -12.76
CA GLY A 86 0.24 9.06 -13.89
C GLY A 86 1.52 8.32 -13.52
N ASP A 87 1.95 8.42 -12.26
CA ASP A 87 3.16 7.78 -11.72
C ASP A 87 2.84 6.45 -11.02
N GLY A 88 1.57 6.04 -11.03
CA GLY A 88 1.09 4.81 -10.40
C GLY A 88 0.85 4.93 -8.90
N ALA A 89 0.89 6.13 -8.32
CA ALA A 89 0.53 6.32 -6.92
C ALA A 89 -1.00 6.39 -6.76
N PRO A 90 -1.54 5.90 -5.62
CA PRO A 90 -2.92 6.14 -5.26
C PRO A 90 -3.20 7.65 -5.16
N ARG A 91 -4.29 8.13 -5.76
CA ARG A 91 -4.67 9.56 -5.67
C ARG A 91 -5.07 10.00 -4.28
N GLU A 92 -5.67 9.08 -3.54
CA GLU A 92 -5.94 9.25 -2.12
C GLU A 92 -4.94 8.42 -1.33
N PRO A 93 -4.39 8.96 -0.22
CA PRO A 93 -3.55 8.15 0.64
C PRO A 93 -4.33 6.90 1.08
N PRO A 94 -3.73 5.71 0.98
CA PRO A 94 -4.42 4.49 1.37
C PRO A 94 -4.90 4.61 2.82
N VAL A 95 -6.07 4.05 3.11
CA VAL A 95 -6.78 4.16 4.39
C VAL A 95 -6.04 3.37 5.47
N ARG A 96 -4.83 3.80 5.85
CA ARG A 96 -4.02 3.37 7.02
C ARG A 96 -4.16 1.89 7.42
N ALA A 97 -4.34 0.97 6.48
CA ALA A 97 -4.94 -0.28 6.89
C ALA A 97 -3.93 -1.20 7.61
N ALA A 98 -2.63 -0.89 7.59
CA ALA A 98 -1.58 -1.77 8.12
C ALA A 98 -0.90 -1.31 9.42
N LEU A 99 -1.33 -0.21 10.05
CA LEU A 99 -0.63 0.27 11.25
C LEU A 99 -1.57 0.28 12.46
N PRO A 100 -1.26 -0.51 13.52
CA PRO A 100 -1.80 -0.26 14.84
C PRO A 100 -1.59 1.22 15.17
N GLY A 101 -2.62 1.90 15.67
CA GLY A 101 -2.63 3.36 15.84
C GLY A 101 -1.43 3.95 16.60
N ALA A 102 -0.67 3.12 17.33
CA ALA A 102 0.58 3.48 18.00
C ALA A 102 1.79 3.76 17.07
N ILE A 103 1.76 3.39 15.78
CA ILE A 103 2.94 3.48 14.89
C ILE A 103 2.89 4.69 13.94
N THR A 104 1.73 5.31 13.75
CA THR A 104 1.55 6.43 12.80
C THR A 104 2.47 7.63 13.09
N ASP A 105 2.94 7.79 14.33
CA ASP A 105 3.80 8.91 14.75
C ASP A 105 5.31 8.67 14.58
N LEU A 106 5.77 7.45 14.28
CA LEU A 106 7.17 7.09 14.52
C LEU A 106 8.07 6.79 13.32
N THR A 107 7.58 6.56 12.09
CA THR A 107 8.47 5.87 11.11
C THR A 107 8.53 6.30 9.66
N LEU A 108 7.73 7.25 9.15
CA LEU A 108 7.78 7.56 7.70
C LEU A 108 8.35 8.92 7.31
N THR A 109 8.61 9.83 8.25
CA THR A 109 9.22 11.14 7.95
C THR A 109 10.39 11.52 8.86
N ARG A 110 10.78 10.65 9.80
CA ARG A 110 11.86 10.94 10.74
C ARG A 110 12.92 9.84 10.64
N PRO A 111 14.20 10.17 10.36
CA PRO A 111 15.27 9.21 10.54
C PRO A 111 15.23 8.67 11.98
N PRO A 112 15.66 7.41 12.23
CA PRO A 112 15.74 6.88 13.58
C PRO A 112 16.46 7.90 14.46
N ARG A 113 15.85 8.31 15.57
CA ARG A 113 16.60 9.10 16.54
C ARG A 113 17.73 8.22 17.05
N GLU A 114 18.95 8.52 16.63
CA GLU A 114 20.14 7.96 17.24
C GLU A 114 20.19 8.45 18.69
N GLY A 115 20.00 7.51 19.62
CA GLY A 115 20.14 7.76 21.05
C GLY A 115 18.98 7.20 21.86
N PRO A 116 19.24 6.69 23.07
CA PRO A 116 18.19 6.30 23.99
C PRO A 116 17.28 7.51 24.29
N PRO A 117 15.96 7.30 24.46
CA PRO A 117 15.05 8.38 24.83
C PRO A 117 15.53 9.03 26.13
N SER A 118 15.69 10.35 26.11
CA SER A 118 16.02 11.15 27.29
C SER A 118 14.88 11.01 28.29
N SER A 119 15.01 10.07 29.23
CA SER A 119 14.14 9.85 30.38
C SER A 119 12.68 9.54 30.03
N LEU A 120 12.31 8.25 30.10
CA LEU A 120 10.90 7.89 30.28
C LEU A 120 10.48 8.37 31.67
N ASP A 121 9.64 9.41 31.74
CA ASP A 121 9.00 9.82 32.98
C ASP A 121 8.09 8.68 33.44
N LEU A 122 8.63 7.80 34.28
CA LEU A 122 7.87 6.67 34.81
C LEU A 122 6.72 7.23 35.67
N PRO A 123 5.48 6.74 35.48
CA PRO A 123 4.35 7.12 36.32
C PRO A 123 4.67 6.82 37.79
N SER A 124 4.10 7.62 38.69
CA SER A 124 4.39 7.57 40.14
C SER A 124 4.22 6.18 40.76
N MET A 125 3.36 5.34 40.19
CA MET A 125 3.13 3.95 40.62
C MET A 125 4.34 3.02 40.42
N LEU A 126 5.31 3.41 39.60
CA LEU A 126 6.55 2.66 39.31
C LEU A 126 7.81 3.32 39.91
N ARG A 127 7.65 4.43 40.64
CA ARG A 127 8.74 5.04 41.41
C ARG A 127 8.76 4.38 42.78
N LYS A 128 9.73 3.50 43.02
CA LYS A 128 9.92 2.81 44.30
C LYS A 128 10.55 3.75 45.34
#